data_AF-A0A7V3CEU8-F1
#
_entry.id   AF-A0A7V3CEU8-F1
#
_cell.length_a   1.000
_cell.length_b   1.000
_cell.length_c   1.000
_cell.angle_alpha   90.00
_cell.angle_beta   90.00
_cell.angle_gamma   90.00
#
_symmetry.space_group_name_H-M   'P 1'
#
loop_
_entity.id
_entity.type
_entity.pdbx_description
1 polymer ?
#
loop_
_entity_poly.entity_id
_entity_poly.type
_entity_poly.pdbx_seq_one_letter_code
_entity_poly.pdbx_strand_id
1 'polypeptide(L)'
;MGRNNAWKILAAVLVTMTALVGCKDKKPESAPSGAVEASQAERKVLAYTCSMHPWVRSDKPGTCPACGMALVPIFAEAATGEGGA
;
A
#
# COMPACT_ATOMS: atom_id res chain seq x y z
N MET A 1 -49.56 -23.80 4.35
CA MET A 1 -48.09 -23.77 4.18
C MET A 1 -47.76 -23.72 2.69
N GLY A 2 -47.20 -22.65 2.14
CA GLY A 2 -46.87 -22.62 0.69
C GLY A 2 -46.48 -21.27 0.05
N ARG A 3 -46.27 -20.20 0.83
CA ARG A 3 -45.79 -18.89 0.31
C ARG A 3 -44.40 -18.49 0.80
N ASN A 4 -43.90 -19.11 1.88
CA ASN A 4 -42.67 -18.69 2.55
C ASN A 4 -41.40 -19.28 1.91
N ASN A 5 -41.54 -20.35 1.15
CA ASN A 5 -40.48 -21.04 0.42
C ASN A 5 -40.32 -20.50 -1.01
N ALA A 6 -41.41 -20.08 -1.66
CA ALA A 6 -41.36 -19.47 -3.00
C ALA A 6 -40.57 -18.15 -3.01
N TRP A 7 -40.79 -17.26 -2.03
CA TRP A 7 -40.04 -15.99 -1.94
C TRP A 7 -38.56 -16.21 -1.57
N LYS A 8 -38.26 -17.21 -0.74
CA LYS A 8 -36.87 -17.59 -0.42
C LYS A 8 -36.13 -18.19 -1.61
N ILE A 9 -36.80 -19.02 -2.42
CA ILE A 9 -36.23 -19.56 -3.66
C ILE A 9 -36.04 -18.44 -4.70
N LEU A 10 -37.01 -17.54 -4.86
CA LEU A 10 -36.85 -16.38 -5.74
C LEU A 10 -35.72 -15.45 -5.29
N ALA A 11 -35.59 -15.17 -4.00
CA ALA A 11 -34.49 -14.36 -3.46
C ALA A 11 -33.12 -15.06 -3.62
N ALA A 12 -33.05 -16.37 -3.37
CA ALA A 12 -31.81 -17.14 -3.55
C ALA A 12 -31.38 -17.18 -5.02
N VAL A 13 -32.31 -17.40 -5.95
CA VAL A 13 -32.01 -17.42 -7.40
C VAL A 13 -31.55 -16.05 -7.89
N LEU A 14 -32.16 -14.95 -7.42
CA LEU A 14 -31.74 -13.58 -7.72
C LEU A 14 -30.34 -13.26 -7.19
N VAL A 15 -30.01 -13.70 -5.97
CA VAL A 15 -28.67 -13.53 -5.38
C VAL A 15 -27.61 -14.35 -6.13
N THR A 16 -27.91 -15.59 -6.51
CA THR A 16 -26.96 -16.43 -7.26
C THR A 16 -26.71 -15.94 -8.69
N MET A 17 -27.74 -15.39 -9.36
CA MET A 17 -27.59 -14.83 -10.71
C MET A 17 -26.83 -13.50 -10.72
N THR A 18 -26.91 -12.72 -9.63
CA THR A 18 -26.14 -11.46 -9.50
C THR A 18 -24.63 -11.72 -9.27
N ALA A 19 -24.25 -12.89 -8.77
CA ALA A 19 -22.86 -13.22 -8.44
C ALA A 19 -21.98 -13.60 -9.65
N LEU A 20 -22.57 -13.98 -10.80
CA LEU A 20 -21.81 -14.40 -11.98
C LEU A 20 -21.50 -13.26 -12.98
N VAL A 21 -22.05 -12.06 -12.79
CA VAL A 21 -21.89 -10.90 -13.70
C VAL A 21 -21.02 -9.77 -13.11
N GLY A 22 -20.51 -9.92 -11.88
CA GLY A 22 -19.82 -8.82 -11.18
C GLY A 22 -18.45 -9.16 -10.60
N CYS A 23 -17.39 -9.13 -11.40
CA CYS A 23 -16.09 -8.66 -10.90
C CYS A 23 -16.19 -7.14 -10.65
N LYS A 24 -16.77 -6.77 -9.51
CA LYS A 24 -16.66 -5.43 -8.95
C LYS A 24 -16.14 -5.59 -7.52
N ASP A 25 -14.86 -5.93 -7.44
CA ASP A 25 -14.15 -6.20 -6.20
C ASP A 25 -14.17 -5.01 -5.25
N LYS A 26 -14.75 -5.33 -4.09
CA LYS A 26 -14.68 -4.69 -2.78
C LYS A 26 -13.51 -3.74 -2.56
N LYS A 27 -13.87 -2.52 -2.18
CA LYS A 27 -13.09 -1.53 -1.43
C LYS A 27 -12.55 -2.11 -0.12
N PRO A 28 -11.23 -2.06 0.16
CA PRO A 28 -10.71 -2.06 1.51
C PRO A 28 -10.58 -0.61 2.03
N GLU A 29 -11.35 -0.31 3.07
CA GLU A 29 -11.23 0.89 3.90
C GLU A 29 -10.12 0.68 4.94
N SER A 30 -9.01 1.40 4.73
CA SER A 30 -8.24 2.13 5.74
C SER A 30 -7.58 1.39 6.93
N ALA A 31 -6.29 1.08 6.76
CA ALA A 31 -5.26 1.21 7.80
C ALA A 31 -4.12 2.09 7.21
N PRO A 32 -3.40 2.89 8.01
CA PRO A 32 -2.90 4.19 7.58
C PRO A 32 -1.71 4.10 6.60
N SER A 33 -1.80 4.97 5.59
CA SER A 33 -0.72 5.82 5.06
C SER A 33 0.69 5.22 5.06
N GLY A 34 1.09 4.68 3.90
CA GLY A 34 2.47 4.23 3.68
C GLY A 34 2.71 3.43 2.39
N ALA A 35 1.66 3.07 1.64
CA ALA A 35 1.81 2.43 0.34
C ALA A 35 1.75 3.47 -0.78
N VAL A 36 2.91 4.04 -1.10
CA VAL A 36 3.19 4.54 -2.44
C VAL A 36 3.29 3.33 -3.40
N GLU A 37 2.17 2.83 -3.88
CA GLU A 37 2.09 1.98 -5.09
C GLU A 37 1.40 2.84 -6.17
N ALA A 38 1.95 3.14 -7.34
CA ALA A 38 2.96 2.47 -8.12
C ALA A 38 3.75 3.49 -8.98
N SER A 39 5.01 3.77 -8.58
CA SER A 39 6.12 4.21 -9.45
C SER A 39 7.41 4.27 -8.61
N GLN A 40 7.69 3.24 -7.82
CA GLN A 40 8.93 3.12 -7.02
C GLN A 40 9.53 1.71 -7.12
N ALA A 41 9.10 0.90 -8.09
CA ALA A 41 9.59 -0.47 -8.26
C ALA A 41 10.97 -0.56 -8.94
N GLU A 42 11.57 0.56 -9.37
CA GLU A 42 12.91 0.58 -9.99
C GLU A 42 13.88 1.57 -9.34
N ARG A 43 13.59 2.08 -8.13
CA ARG A 43 14.60 2.86 -7.37
C ARG A 43 15.24 1.98 -6.32
N LYS A 44 16.48 1.54 -6.56
CA LYS A 44 17.28 0.85 -5.54
C LYS A 44 17.54 1.83 -4.39
N VAL A 45 17.23 1.41 -3.17
CA VAL A 45 17.66 2.14 -1.97
C VAL A 45 19.17 1.93 -1.80
N LEU A 46 19.95 3.01 -1.70
CA LEU A 46 21.39 2.97 -1.46
C LEU A 46 21.72 2.85 0.03
N ALA A 47 21.05 3.65 0.86
CA ALA A 47 21.28 3.72 2.29
C ALA A 47 20.09 4.38 2.97
N TYR A 48 20.00 4.26 4.28
CA TYR A 48 19.03 4.93 5.13
C TYR A 48 19.75 5.94 6.02
N THR A 49 19.19 7.12 6.21
CA THR A 49 19.79 8.20 7.03
C THR A 49 18.80 8.83 8.01
N CYS A 50 19.30 9.37 9.11
CA CYS A 50 18.48 10.11 10.07
C CYS A 50 18.49 11.62 9.76
N SER A 51 17.31 12.22 9.60
CA SER A 51 17.17 13.66 9.30
C SER A 51 17.67 14.58 10.41
N MET A 52 17.68 14.13 11.67
CA MET A 52 18.24 14.91 12.78
C MET A 52 19.73 14.64 13.01
N HIS A 53 20.21 13.45 12.63
CA HIS A 53 21.54 12.97 12.94
C HIS A 53 22.23 12.48 11.66
N PRO A 54 22.77 13.40 10.82
CA PRO A 54 23.24 13.07 9.48
C PRO A 54 24.47 12.14 9.43
N TRP A 55 25.12 11.91 10.57
CA TRP A 55 26.20 10.92 10.70
C TRP A 55 25.67 9.48 10.82
N VAL A 56 24.38 9.28 11.10
CA VAL A 56 23.75 7.97 11.24
C VAL A 56 23.32 7.48 9.86
N ARG A 57 24.06 6.51 9.31
CA ARG A 57 23.71 5.79 8.08
C ARG A 57 23.56 4.28 8.35
N SER A 58 22.63 3.65 7.66
CA SER A 58 22.37 2.20 7.75
C SER A 58 22.04 1.64 6.37
N ASP A 59 22.52 0.46 6.04
CA ASP A 59 22.15 -0.25 4.79
C ASP A 59 20.75 -0.87 4.88
N LYS A 60 20.17 -0.92 6.09
CA LYS A 60 18.89 -1.55 6.38
C LYS A 60 17.87 -0.54 6.92
N PRO A 61 16.57 -0.76 6.64
CA PRO A 61 15.51 0.02 7.26
C PRO A 61 15.51 -0.22 8.77
N GLY A 62 15.18 0.81 9.54
CA GLY A 62 15.14 0.74 10.99
C GLY A 62 15.02 2.10 11.66
N THR A 63 15.42 2.14 12.91
CA THR A 63 15.29 3.31 13.78
C THR A 63 16.67 3.85 14.14
N CYS A 64 16.82 5.17 14.17
CA CYS A 64 18.05 5.85 14.57
C CYS A 64 18.37 5.57 16.06
N PRO A 65 19.56 5.06 16.39
CA PRO A 65 19.95 4.77 17.78
C PRO A 65 20.18 6.03 18.63
N ALA A 66 20.32 7.21 18.01
CA ALA A 66 20.58 8.46 18.72
C ALA A 66 19.29 9.22 19.13
N CYS A 67 18.19 9.12 18.36
CA CYS A 67 16.92 9.81 18.67
C CYS A 67 15.68 8.91 18.68
N GLY A 68 15.77 7.65 18.23
CA GLY A 68 14.61 6.77 18.18
C GLY A 68 13.62 7.04 17.03
N MET A 69 13.97 7.90 16.07
CA MET A 69 13.15 8.15 14.87
C MET A 69 13.44 7.16 13.74
N ALA A 70 12.45 6.89 12.88
CA ALA A 70 12.64 6.05 11.70
C ALA A 70 13.67 6.64 10.72
N LEU A 71 14.52 5.79 10.16
CA LEU A 71 15.50 6.19 9.15
C LEU A 71 14.83 6.38 7.79
N VAL A 72 15.25 7.42 7.07
CA VAL A 72 14.71 7.79 5.76
C VAL A 72 15.54 7.13 4.66
N PRO A 73 14.92 6.42 3.68
CA PRO A 73 15.65 5.81 2.57
C PRO A 73 16.18 6.87 1.61
N ILE A 74 17.45 6.71 1.24
CA ILE A 74 18.14 7.43 0.17
C ILE A 74 18.16 6.50 -1.03
N PHE A 75 17.57 6.94 -2.14
CA PHE A 75 17.51 6.17 -3.37
C PHE A 75 18.76 6.42 -4.22
N ALA A 76 19.19 5.39 -4.96
CA ALA A 76 20.06 5.57 -6.11
C ALA A 76 19.25 6.32 -7.14
N GLU A 77 19.42 7.64 -7.19
CA GLU A 77 19.05 8.37 -8.37
C GLU A 77 19.94 7.84 -9.50
N ALA A 78 19.33 7.21 -10.50
CA ALA A 78 20.03 6.97 -11.75
C ALA A 78 20.52 8.36 -12.21
N ALA A 79 21.83 8.57 -12.18
CA ALA A 79 22.46 9.86 -12.40
C ALA A 79 22.11 10.44 -13.78
N THR A 80 20.97 11.14 -13.87
CA THR A 80 20.60 12.01 -14.97
C THR A 80 19.75 13.14 -14.40
N GLY A 81 20.40 14.29 -14.25
CA GLY A 81 19.89 15.58 -14.68
C GLY A 81 18.71 16.22 -13.93
N GLU A 82 18.98 17.45 -13.47
CA GLU A 82 18.04 18.57 -13.32
C GLU A 82 17.39 18.83 -11.95
N GLY A 83 17.77 19.97 -11.35
CA GLY A 83 16.92 20.70 -10.40
C GLY A 83 17.66 21.50 -9.33
N GLY A 84 18.01 22.77 -9.61
CA GLY A 84 18.31 23.74 -8.55
C GLY A 84 19.22 24.90 -8.97
N ALA A 85 18.67 25.84 -9.75
CA ALA A 85 19.23 27.17 -9.96
C ALA A 85 18.84 28.11 -8.81
#